data_AF-A0AAW1LQT7-F1
#
_entry.id   AF-A0AAW1LQT7-F1
#
_cell.length_a   1.000
_cell.length_b   1.000
_cell.length_c   1.000
_cell.angle_alpha   90.00
_cell.angle_beta   90.00
_cell.angle_gamma   90.00
#
_symmetry.space_group_name_H-M   'P 1'
#
loop_
_entity.id
_entity.type
_entity.pdbx_description
1 polymer ?
#
loop_
_entity_poly.entity_id
_entity_poly.type
_entity_poly.pdbx_seq_one_letter_code
_entity_poly.pdbx_strand_id
1 'polypeptide(L)'
;MEYRRELHLCVFVHKAIAEGSPRYINSLLGTRRMVHDRDLRHPHLFDRIGWLKMEYRRELHLCVFVHKAIAEGSARYINSLLGTRRMVHDRDLRHLDQLAVQRHRYVLFNRSFSYSAAKYYNALPHDFKTDSVSVFRRKVISLLREKQRSH
;
A
#
# COMPACT_ATOMS: atom_id res chain seq x y z
N MET A 1 -11.31 -5.16 -24.22
CA MET A 1 -10.75 -6.43 -23.69
C MET A 1 -9.55 -6.15 -22.77
N GLU A 2 -9.76 -5.40 -21.68
CA GLU A 2 -8.67 -4.87 -20.84
C GLU A 2 -8.66 -5.51 -19.43
N TYR A 3 -9.73 -6.23 -19.09
CA TYR A 3 -9.98 -6.87 -17.80
C TYR A 3 -9.03 -8.03 -17.45
N ARG A 4 -8.41 -8.68 -18.44
CA ARG A 4 -7.56 -9.86 -18.21
C ARG A 4 -6.18 -9.50 -17.64
N ARG A 5 -5.74 -8.24 -17.76
CA ARG A 5 -4.46 -7.77 -17.21
C ARG A 5 -4.58 -7.36 -15.74
N GLU A 6 -5.73 -6.85 -15.31
CA GLU A 6 -5.93 -6.34 -13.94
C GLU A 6 -6.22 -7.43 -12.89
N LEU A 7 -6.94 -8.49 -13.28
CA LEU A 7 -7.12 -9.67 -12.43
C LEU A 7 -5.80 -10.41 -12.18
N HIS A 8 -4.89 -10.36 -13.16
CA HIS A 8 -3.51 -10.83 -12.98
C HIS A 8 -2.78 -10.00 -11.91
N LEU A 9 -2.94 -8.68 -11.84
CA LEU A 9 -2.29 -7.89 -10.80
C LEU A 9 -2.70 -8.27 -9.37
N CYS A 10 -3.97 -8.63 -9.13
CA CYS A 10 -4.46 -8.93 -7.79
C CYS A 10 -3.97 -10.31 -7.28
N VAL A 11 -3.98 -11.34 -8.14
CA VAL A 11 -3.42 -12.67 -7.83
C VAL A 11 -1.88 -12.60 -7.73
N PHE A 12 -1.24 -11.74 -8.52
CA PHE A 12 0.22 -11.62 -8.56
C PHE A 12 0.78 -10.86 -7.35
N VAL A 13 0.08 -9.87 -6.78
CA VAL A 13 0.51 -9.21 -5.53
C VAL A 13 0.46 -10.19 -4.35
N HIS A 14 -0.60 -11.00 -4.26
CA HIS A 14 -0.69 -12.05 -3.24
C HIS A 14 0.39 -13.12 -3.40
N LYS A 15 0.70 -13.53 -4.63
CA LYS A 15 1.76 -14.52 -4.92
C LYS A 15 3.17 -13.95 -4.71
N ALA A 16 3.42 -12.69 -5.06
CA ALA A 16 4.70 -12.02 -4.84
C ALA A 16 5.00 -11.75 -3.35
N ILE A 17 3.97 -11.51 -2.54
CA ILE A 17 4.09 -11.39 -1.07
C ILE A 17 4.33 -12.76 -0.41
N ALA A 18 3.76 -13.84 -0.97
CA ALA A 18 3.91 -15.20 -0.45
C ALA A 18 5.23 -15.87 -0.87
N GLU A 19 5.76 -15.59 -2.07
CA GLU A 19 6.90 -16.34 -2.64
C GLU A 19 8.26 -15.62 -2.52
N GLY A 20 8.30 -14.38 -2.01
CA GLY A 20 9.57 -13.68 -1.77
C GLY A 20 10.47 -13.52 -3.01
N SER A 21 9.93 -13.63 -4.23
CA SER A 21 10.72 -13.68 -5.47
C SER A 21 10.98 -12.27 -6.03
N PRO A 22 12.25 -11.82 -6.14
CA PRO A 22 12.61 -10.45 -6.57
C PRO A 22 12.27 -10.10 -8.03
N ARG A 23 11.84 -11.08 -8.85
CA ARG A 23 11.77 -10.91 -10.31
C ARG A 23 10.56 -10.13 -10.83
N TYR A 24 9.52 -9.94 -10.02
CA TYR A 24 8.19 -9.52 -10.52
C TYR A 24 7.73 -8.10 -10.14
N ILE A 25 8.56 -7.30 -9.45
CA ILE A 25 8.19 -5.93 -9.02
C ILE A 25 8.31 -4.90 -10.19
N ASN A 26 8.87 -5.30 -11.33
CA ASN A 26 9.32 -4.37 -12.38
C ASN A 26 8.26 -3.87 -13.38
N SER A 27 7.06 -4.46 -13.47
CA SER A 27 6.06 -4.01 -14.47
C SER A 27 5.17 -2.86 -13.99
N LEU A 28 5.21 -2.53 -12.69
CA LEU A 28 4.41 -1.46 -12.07
C LEU A 28 5.21 -0.17 -11.79
N LEU A 29 6.53 -0.22 -11.99
CA LEU A 29 7.43 0.87 -11.73
C LEU A 29 7.83 1.50 -13.06
N GLY A 30 7.24 2.65 -13.38
CA GLY A 30 7.93 3.65 -14.17
C GLY A 30 9.31 3.88 -13.53
N THR A 31 10.31 3.25 -14.14
CA THR A 31 11.75 3.46 -14.01
C THR A 31 12.26 3.84 -12.60
N ARG A 32 12.62 2.81 -11.80
CA ARG A 32 13.81 2.86 -10.91
C ARG A 32 14.28 1.45 -10.54
N ARG A 33 15.43 1.09 -11.12
CA ARG A 33 16.36 -0.04 -10.92
C ARG A 33 15.98 -1.09 -9.84
N MET A 34 15.98 -2.37 -10.24
CA MET A 34 15.92 -3.53 -9.34
C MET A 34 16.92 -3.38 -8.20
N VAL A 35 16.46 -3.56 -6.96
CA VAL A 35 17.31 -3.79 -5.79
C VAL A 35 17.59 -5.28 -5.78
N HIS A 36 18.83 -5.67 -6.04
CA HIS A 36 19.24 -7.07 -5.93
C HIS A 36 19.37 -7.44 -4.46
N ASP A 37 19.26 -8.74 -4.11
CA ASP A 37 19.49 -9.25 -2.75
C ASP A 37 20.83 -8.80 -2.14
N ARG A 38 21.82 -8.50 -3.00
CA ARG A 38 23.12 -7.98 -2.59
C ARG A 38 23.03 -6.55 -2.01
N ASP A 39 22.10 -5.74 -2.51
CA ASP A 39 21.90 -4.35 -2.08
C ASP A 39 21.22 -4.28 -0.71
N LEU A 40 20.43 -5.31 -0.34
CA LEU A 40 19.77 -5.43 0.97
C LEU A 40 20.76 -5.55 2.14
N ARG A 41 22.00 -5.99 1.88
CA ARG A 41 23.05 -6.15 2.91
C ARG A 41 23.65 -4.83 3.40
N HIS A 42 23.38 -3.72 2.71
CA HIS A 42 23.91 -2.40 3.07
C HIS A 42 22.77 -1.39 3.28
N PRO A 43 21.99 -1.52 4.37
CA PRO A 43 20.84 -0.67 4.65
C PRO A 43 21.21 0.82 4.71
N HIS A 44 22.42 1.15 5.18
CA HIS A 44 22.96 2.51 5.24
C HIS A 44 23.21 3.14 3.86
N LEU A 45 23.34 2.32 2.80
CA LEU A 45 23.53 2.81 1.44
C LEU A 45 22.25 3.48 0.90
N PHE A 46 21.07 2.96 1.29
CA PHE A 46 19.77 3.52 0.88
C PHE A 46 19.61 4.96 1.35
N ASP A 47 20.04 5.27 2.58
CA ASP A 47 19.99 6.63 3.11
C ASP A 47 20.92 7.58 2.36
N ARG A 48 22.14 7.12 2.03
CA ARG A 48 23.12 7.91 1.27
C ARG A 48 22.66 8.25 -0.14
N ILE A 49 21.99 7.31 -0.82
CA ILE A 49 21.49 7.51 -2.20
C ILE A 49 20.07 8.10 -2.25
N GLY A 50 19.46 8.39 -1.08
CA GLY A 50 18.11 8.93 -0.98
C GLY A 50 17.00 7.96 -1.42
N TRP A 51 17.27 6.66 -1.37
CA TRP A 51 16.32 5.60 -1.72
C TRP A 51 15.58 5.10 -0.49
N LEU A 52 14.32 4.71 -0.69
CA LEU A 52 13.56 4.00 0.32
C LEU A 52 14.05 2.54 0.43
N LYS A 53 14.17 2.03 1.66
CA LYS A 53 14.34 0.61 1.97
C LYS A 53 13.13 -0.16 1.44
N MET A 54 13.30 -1.46 1.19
CA MET A 54 12.27 -2.28 0.54
C MET A 54 10.96 -2.35 1.32
N GLU A 55 11.00 -2.33 2.65
CA GLU A 55 9.81 -2.29 3.50
C GLU A 55 8.95 -1.05 3.25
N TYR A 56 9.58 0.13 3.23
CA TYR A 56 8.90 1.40 2.97
C TYR A 56 8.45 1.52 1.51
N ARG A 57 9.16 0.89 0.56
CA ARG A 57 8.66 0.81 -0.82
C ARG A 57 7.35 0.03 -0.90
N ARG A 58 7.25 -1.11 -0.21
CA ARG A 58 6.00 -1.90 -0.15
C ARG A 58 4.87 -1.09 0.48
N GLU A 59 5.16 -0.38 1.59
CA GLU A 59 4.20 0.51 2.24
C GLU A 59 3.71 1.63 1.30
N LEU A 60 4.63 2.31 0.60
CA LEU A 60 4.30 3.33 -0.40
C LEU A 60 3.38 2.78 -1.49
N HIS A 61 3.73 1.62 -2.06
CA HIS A 61 2.95 1.01 -3.13
C HIS A 61 1.55 0.66 -2.67
N LEU A 62 1.43 0.06 -1.49
CA LEU A 62 0.14 -0.29 -0.92
C LEU A 62 -0.71 0.96 -0.65
N CYS A 63 -0.13 2.02 -0.06
CA CYS A 63 -0.84 3.27 0.20
C CYS A 63 -1.32 3.93 -1.09
N VAL A 64 -0.47 4.03 -2.12
CA VAL A 64 -0.84 4.64 -3.40
C VAL A 64 -1.89 3.81 -4.11
N PHE A 65 -1.80 2.48 -4.06
CA PHE A 65 -2.80 1.59 -4.64
C PHE A 65 -4.17 1.78 -3.98
N VAL A 66 -4.23 1.81 -2.65
CA VAL A 66 -5.46 2.03 -1.89
C VAL A 66 -6.03 3.41 -2.17
N HIS A 67 -5.19 4.44 -2.19
CA HIS A 67 -5.63 5.80 -2.46
C HIS A 67 -6.21 5.94 -3.87
N LYS A 68 -5.55 5.36 -4.88
CA LYS A 68 -6.09 5.27 -6.25
C LYS A 68 -7.41 4.52 -6.28
N ALA A 69 -7.50 3.39 -5.58
CA ALA A 69 -8.71 2.59 -5.56
C ALA A 69 -9.93 3.37 -5.05
N ILE A 70 -9.71 4.16 -3.99
CA ILE A 70 -10.74 5.01 -3.37
C ILE A 70 -11.04 6.26 -4.23
N ALA A 71 -10.01 6.97 -4.71
CA ALA A 71 -10.16 8.25 -5.42
C ALA A 71 -10.65 8.09 -6.86
N GLU A 72 -10.17 7.07 -7.58
CA GLU A 72 -10.50 6.84 -9.00
C GLU A 72 -11.61 5.80 -9.17
N GLY A 73 -12.14 5.22 -8.08
CA GLY A 73 -13.25 4.26 -8.14
C GLY A 73 -12.89 2.95 -8.84
N SER A 74 -11.72 2.38 -8.53
CA SER A 74 -11.22 1.16 -9.18
C SER A 74 -12.11 -0.08 -8.97
N ALA A 75 -11.78 -1.20 -9.62
CA ALA A 75 -12.56 -2.44 -9.69
C ALA A 75 -13.40 -2.76 -8.43
N ARG A 76 -14.71 -2.98 -8.63
CA ARG A 76 -15.72 -3.23 -7.56
C ARG A 76 -15.26 -4.22 -6.48
N TYR A 77 -14.52 -5.25 -6.86
CA TYR A 77 -13.98 -6.24 -5.95
C TYR A 77 -13.00 -5.65 -4.91
N ILE A 78 -12.11 -4.75 -5.33
CA ILE A 78 -11.16 -4.10 -4.41
C ILE A 78 -11.92 -3.20 -3.43
N ASN A 79 -12.93 -2.47 -3.91
CA ASN A 79 -13.77 -1.64 -3.04
C ASN A 79 -14.56 -2.50 -2.04
N SER A 80 -15.05 -3.68 -2.43
CA SER A 80 -15.68 -4.61 -1.48
C SER A 80 -14.72 -5.13 -0.41
N LEU A 81 -13.43 -5.24 -0.71
CA LEU A 81 -12.38 -5.62 0.25
C LEU A 81 -11.96 -4.47 1.16
N LEU A 82 -12.14 -3.22 0.71
CA LEU A 82 -11.73 -1.97 1.37
C LEU A 82 -12.94 -1.17 1.87
N GLY A 83 -13.95 -1.84 2.43
CA GLY A 83 -15.14 -1.18 2.95
C GLY A 83 -14.79 -0.08 3.96
N THR A 84 -15.42 1.09 3.85
CA THR A 84 -15.31 2.16 4.85
C THR A 84 -16.24 1.88 6.02
N ARG A 85 -15.92 2.45 7.20
CA ARG A 85 -16.78 2.27 8.40
C ARG A 85 -18.20 2.76 8.18
N ARG A 86 -18.38 3.77 7.33
CA ARG A 86 -19.68 4.28 6.89
C ARG A 86 -20.55 3.23 6.19
N MET A 87 -19.96 2.28 5.46
CA MET A 87 -20.72 1.22 4.78
C MET A 87 -21.15 0.07 5.72
N VAL A 88 -20.53 -0.04 6.89
CA VAL A 88 -20.76 -1.15 7.84
C VAL A 88 -21.69 -0.73 8.98
N HIS A 89 -21.76 0.57 9.30
CA HIS A 89 -22.54 1.08 10.42
C HIS A 89 -23.37 2.30 9.99
N ASP A 90 -24.68 2.24 10.22
CA ASP A 90 -25.63 3.36 10.05
C ASP A 90 -25.53 4.44 11.14
N ARG A 91 -24.60 4.28 12.09
CA ARG A 91 -24.41 5.19 13.22
C ARG A 91 -23.21 6.10 12.94
N ASP A 92 -23.38 7.41 13.12
CA ASP A 92 -22.31 8.41 13.01
C ASP A 92 -21.23 8.15 14.08
N LEU A 93 -20.18 7.45 13.66
CA LEU A 93 -19.01 7.18 14.49
C LEU A 93 -17.93 8.22 14.19
N ARG A 94 -17.23 8.70 15.22
CA ARG A 94 -15.99 9.47 15.03
C ARG A 94 -15.06 8.58 14.17
N HIS A 95 -14.60 9.10 13.01
CA HIS A 95 -13.80 8.40 11.99
C HIS A 95 -14.52 7.58 10.90
N LEU A 96 -15.64 8.08 10.36
CA LEU A 96 -16.35 7.44 9.22
C LEU A 96 -15.49 7.20 7.98
N ASP A 97 -14.55 8.11 7.70
CA ASP A 97 -13.70 8.07 6.51
C ASP A 97 -12.48 7.14 6.64
N GLN A 98 -12.37 6.43 7.77
CA GLN A 98 -11.37 5.37 7.93
C GLN A 98 -11.84 4.08 7.28
N LEU A 99 -10.88 3.35 6.71
CA LEU A 99 -11.12 1.99 6.23
C LEU A 99 -11.50 1.09 7.41
N ALA A 100 -12.55 0.29 7.24
CA ALA A 100 -12.98 -0.66 8.23
C ALA A 100 -11.99 -1.83 8.28
N VAL A 101 -11.47 -2.10 9.47
CA VAL A 101 -10.69 -3.31 9.72
C VAL A 101 -11.65 -4.37 10.22
N GLN A 102 -11.85 -5.45 9.46
CA GLN A 102 -12.71 -6.53 9.89
C GLN A 102 -12.11 -7.21 11.14
N ARG A 103 -12.98 -7.45 12.14
CA ARG A 103 -12.63 -8.25 13.31
C ARG A 103 -12.40 -9.69 12.86
N HIS A 104 -11.23 -10.21 13.16
CA HIS A 104 -10.81 -11.53 12.72
C HIS A 104 -10.25 -12.31 13.91
N ARG A 105 -10.46 -13.63 13.90
CA ARG A 105 -10.03 -14.52 14.99
C ARG A 105 -8.58 -14.97 14.85
N TYR A 106 -8.04 -14.98 13.63
CA TYR A 106 -6.74 -15.58 13.32
C TYR A 106 -5.65 -14.55 13.11
N VAL A 107 -4.52 -14.71 13.79
CA VAL A 107 -3.30 -13.87 13.62
C VAL A 107 -2.82 -13.83 12.17
N LEU A 108 -3.05 -14.90 11.39
CA LEU A 108 -2.71 -14.95 9.96
C LEU A 108 -3.42 -13.88 9.13
N PHE A 109 -4.61 -13.43 9.54
CA PHE A 109 -5.33 -12.38 8.85
C PHE A 109 -4.62 -11.02 8.93
N ASN A 110 -3.70 -10.82 9.88
CA ASN A 110 -2.82 -9.66 9.90
C ASN A 110 -1.93 -9.56 8.64
N ARG A 111 -1.74 -10.66 7.92
CA ARG A 111 -1.01 -10.71 6.64
C ARG A 111 -1.92 -10.49 5.43
N SER A 112 -3.23 -10.40 5.63
CA SER A 112 -4.19 -10.16 4.55
C SER A 112 -4.02 -8.75 3.96
N PHE A 113 -4.41 -8.62 2.69
CA PHE A 113 -4.43 -7.34 2.00
C PHE A 113 -5.32 -6.33 2.73
N SER A 114 -6.57 -6.69 3.03
CA SER A 114 -7.54 -5.80 3.67
C SER A 114 -7.05 -5.26 5.02
N TYR A 115 -6.43 -6.12 5.84
CA TYR A 115 -5.84 -5.67 7.11
C TYR A 115 -4.68 -4.71 6.90
N SER A 116 -3.71 -5.09 6.05
CA SER A 116 -2.52 -4.27 5.81
C SER A 116 -2.87 -2.93 5.18
N ALA A 117 -3.73 -2.94 4.16
CA ALA A 117 -4.23 -1.75 3.48
C ALA A 117 -4.88 -0.78 4.47
N ALA A 118 -5.83 -1.26 5.27
CA ALA A 118 -6.50 -0.43 6.26
C ALA A 118 -5.53 0.06 7.34
N LYS A 119 -4.59 -0.78 7.82
CA LYS A 119 -3.58 -0.39 8.81
C LYS A 119 -2.72 0.78 8.33
N TYR A 120 -2.08 0.63 7.15
CA TYR A 120 -1.17 1.66 6.65
C TYR A 120 -1.91 2.92 6.20
N TYR A 121 -3.05 2.77 5.51
CA TYR A 121 -3.82 3.91 5.02
C TYR A 121 -4.48 4.71 6.16
N ASN A 122 -4.95 4.05 7.22
CA ASN A 122 -5.53 4.74 8.38
C ASN A 122 -4.46 5.45 9.23
N ALA A 123 -3.21 4.97 9.21
CA ALA A 123 -2.09 5.62 9.90
C ALA A 123 -1.62 6.92 9.21
N LEU A 124 -2.07 7.19 7.97
CA LEU A 124 -1.73 8.43 7.27
C LEU A 124 -2.58 9.61 7.78
N PRO A 125 -2.01 10.83 7.82
CA PRO A 125 -2.75 12.05 8.13
C PRO A 125 -3.97 12.22 7.22
N HIS A 126 -5.05 12.78 7.76
CA HIS A 126 -6.27 12.99 6.99
C HIS A 126 -6.02 13.90 5.78
N ASP A 127 -5.21 14.94 5.95
CA ASP A 127 -4.88 15.93 4.91
C ASP A 127 -4.27 15.31 3.65
N PHE A 128 -3.73 14.09 3.74
CA PHE A 128 -3.14 13.41 2.59
C PHE A 128 -4.25 12.77 1.75
N LYS A 129 -5.32 12.30 2.39
CA LYS A 129 -6.38 11.50 1.76
C LYS A 129 -7.27 12.33 0.83
N THR A 130 -7.26 13.65 0.97
CA THR A 130 -7.99 14.61 0.13
C THR A 130 -7.18 15.09 -1.08
N ASP A 131 -5.89 14.77 -1.13
CA ASP A 131 -5.02 15.19 -2.23
C ASP A 131 -5.25 14.38 -3.52
N SER A 132 -4.74 14.88 -4.64
CA SER A 132 -4.59 14.08 -5.85
C SER A 132 -3.51 13.01 -5.68
N VAL A 133 -3.63 11.91 -6.43
CA VAL A 133 -2.72 10.76 -6.35
C VAL A 133 -1.24 11.14 -6.47
N SER A 134 -0.91 12.09 -7.35
CA SER A 134 0.46 12.58 -7.56
C SER A 134 1.01 13.34 -6.35
N VAL A 135 0.17 14.16 -5.70
CA VAL A 135 0.52 14.91 -4.48
C VAL A 135 0.62 13.95 -3.30
N PHE A 136 -0.37 13.08 -3.13
CA PHE A 136 -0.39 12.02 -2.13
C PHE A 136 0.89 11.18 -2.15
N ARG A 137 1.28 10.68 -3.34
CA ARG A 137 2.52 9.89 -3.51
C ARG A 137 3.76 10.65 -3.02
N ARG A 138 3.89 11.93 -3.34
CA ARG A 138 5.05 12.74 -2.90
C ARG A 138 5.07 12.92 -1.39
N LYS A 139 3.93 13.25 -0.78
CA LYS A 139 3.81 13.41 0.68
C LYS A 139 4.13 12.11 1.42
N VAL A 140 3.60 10.98 0.97
CA VAL A 140 3.90 9.66 1.55
C VAL A 140 5.38 9.31 1.39
N ILE A 141 6.01 9.60 0.25
CA ILE A 141 7.47 9.40 0.09
C ILE A 141 8.26 10.21 1.13
N SER A 142 7.88 11.47 1.41
CA SER A 142 8.55 12.28 2.43
C SER A 142 8.41 11.65 3.82
N LEU A 143 7.18 11.31 4.20
CA LEU A 143 6.87 10.72 5.49
C LEU A 143 7.63 9.39 5.72
N LEU A 144 7.70 8.54 4.70
CA LEU A 144 8.43 7.27 4.80
C LEU A 144 9.94 7.45 4.87
N ARG A 145 10.49 8.50 4.24
CA ARG A 145 11.91 8.85 4.38
C ARG A 145 12.23 9.34 5.80
N GLU A 146 11.35 10.11 6.40
CA GLU A 146 11.49 10.57 7.80
C GLU A 146 11.45 9.38 8.77
N LYS A 147 10.49 8.46 8.58
CA LYS A 147 10.45 7.20 9.35
C LYS A 147 11.74 6.38 9.19
N GLN A 148 12.24 6.26 7.95
CA GLN A 148 13.46 5.50 7.66
C GLN A 148 14.70 6.06 8.38
N ARG A 149 14.79 7.38 8.55
CA ARG A 149 15.90 8.04 9.26
C ARG A 149 15.81 7.92 10.78
N SER A 150 14.62 7.65 11.31
CA SER A 150 14.36 7.56 12.75
C SER A 150 14.68 6.17 13.33
N HIS A 151 15.03 5.20 12.48
CA HIS A 151 15.37 3.81 12.79
C HIS A 151 16.81 3.48 12.37
#